data_AF-A0A1W9S185-F1
#
_entry.id   AF-A0A1W9S185-F1
#
_cell.length_a   1.000
_cell.length_b   1.000
_cell.length_c   1.000
_cell.angle_alpha   90.00
_cell.angle_beta   90.00
_cell.angle_gamma   90.00
#
_symmetry.space_group_name_H-M   'P 1'
#
loop_
_entity.id
_entity.type
_entity.pdbx_description
1 polymer ?
#
loop_
_entity_poly.entity_id
_entity_poly.type
_entity_poly.pdbx_seq_one_letter_code
_entity_poly.pdbx_strand_id
1 'polypeptide(L)'
;MFRKTLILALGLVFILTSSLVAVEKLTPSKVSSEQPIMPPLTTAGCILTHTNGIVSSYFSGFSTGDAIVSYFDPATCPAIPTYPFEIKTITIPLYNGGTATYPVQVDVVVYDLANPPDPCGGPGTELCRETFLCDDTFDYSSTPGMGTLTFSNPCCVNGPVYIGIEYSDPGPPPFPSILFDNQAPDTCINWFNYQGNWYDWHTIWTPPTPGYPIFWVNGNTPPNNCPDQPFPNHKMHFPQYPDVIGWDVNTTSPEPLKLADDWECTQTGPVTDIHFWGSWKDADGNPWTDDIDPGGVNAFIFEIYSNDPGPPSKPDQLLWYMIEWVPGTPTEPPTLEHWYDPLLVMNWPNDHVPYWQYDFVNIPDPFIQEAGNIYWLAITPILDDPGNFHWGWKTSRDHFMDDTVWWTGEMWEPLIEPPRVNHFEVTFNEFGEPIDEGSTNYYGIGWYFYPEYYWWNMWFYDNPYNPENTKEIFISFDVMPSGTGEPYIEFALNYSTDIWSMEGVPDRPPLPWDGNEDVFIGREVFPVGPEGHFEFPFTLPYNPEWVSIDFIAANVIIYNGVIQHECVQTSMDLAFVITGEEQADIPTLNEWGMIILALLLLAAGTIAVVRRRRTVASKV
;
A
#
# COMPACT_ATOMS: atom_id res chain seq x y z
N MET A 1 44.96 -54.29 37.89
CA MET A 1 43.84 -55.02 38.52
C MET A 1 42.67 -54.05 38.61
N PHE A 2 41.56 -54.34 37.92
CA PHE A 2 40.18 -53.80 38.02
C PHE A 2 39.96 -52.30 38.37
N ARG A 3 39.41 -51.43 37.49
CA ARG A 3 38.02 -51.28 36.95
C ARG A 3 37.17 -50.23 37.72
N LYS A 4 36.59 -49.29 36.94
CA LYS A 4 35.35 -48.48 37.16
C LYS A 4 35.50 -47.25 38.08
N THR A 5 35.01 -46.05 37.78
CA THR A 5 33.77 -45.68 37.06
C THR A 5 33.90 -44.22 36.55
N LEU A 6 33.57 -43.95 35.28
CA LEU A 6 33.41 -42.60 34.72
C LEU A 6 31.92 -42.40 34.43
N ILE A 7 31.33 -41.32 34.96
CA ILE A 7 29.93 -40.94 34.76
C ILE A 7 29.82 -40.21 33.42
N LEU A 8 28.96 -40.73 32.53
CA LEU A 8 28.53 -40.06 31.30
C LEU A 8 27.59 -38.89 31.67
N ALA A 9 27.87 -37.69 31.17
CA ALA A 9 26.87 -36.66 30.95
C ALA A 9 26.64 -36.56 29.43
N LEU A 10 25.44 -36.93 28.98
CA LEU A 10 24.97 -36.70 27.61
C LEU A 10 24.74 -35.19 27.44
N GLY A 11 25.56 -34.54 26.62
CA GLY A 11 25.21 -33.28 25.96
C GLY A 11 24.72 -33.62 24.56
N LEU A 12 23.40 -33.54 24.35
CA LEU A 12 22.81 -33.58 23.02
C LEU A 12 23.17 -32.26 22.32
N VAL A 13 24.07 -32.31 21.34
CA VAL A 13 24.27 -31.21 20.40
C VAL A 13 23.24 -31.40 19.31
N PHE A 14 22.18 -30.59 19.32
CA PHE A 14 21.29 -30.43 18.17
C PHE A 14 22.08 -29.68 17.09
N ILE A 15 22.60 -30.43 16.13
CA ILE A 15 23.08 -29.86 14.87
C ILE A 15 21.81 -29.64 14.04
N LEU A 16 21.31 -28.40 14.03
CA LEU A 16 20.39 -27.93 13.00
C LEU A 16 21.14 -27.97 11.67
N THR A 17 21.01 -29.08 10.94
CA THR A 17 21.36 -29.12 9.53
C THR A 17 20.28 -28.34 8.81
N SER A 18 20.52 -27.06 8.51
CA SER A 18 19.80 -26.37 7.46
C SER A 18 20.07 -27.14 6.17
N SER A 19 19.07 -27.90 5.71
CA SER A 19 19.06 -28.45 4.37
C SER A 19 18.84 -27.30 3.40
N LEU A 20 19.93 -26.59 3.06
CA LEU A 20 20.02 -25.81 1.84
C LEU A 20 19.79 -26.79 0.68
N VAL A 21 18.59 -26.78 0.12
CA VAL A 21 18.33 -27.43 -1.15
C VAL A 21 19.14 -26.66 -2.19
N ALA A 22 20.26 -27.23 -2.62
CA ALA A 22 21.04 -26.65 -3.70
C ALA A 22 20.20 -26.72 -4.98
N VAL A 23 19.80 -25.56 -5.51
CA VAL A 23 19.13 -25.48 -6.80
C VAL A 23 20.10 -25.88 -7.90
N GLU A 24 19.66 -26.75 -8.81
CA GLU A 24 20.45 -27.08 -10.00
C GLU A 24 20.51 -25.86 -10.92
N LYS A 25 21.72 -25.33 -11.12
CA LYS A 25 21.91 -24.13 -11.94
C LYS A 25 21.53 -24.37 -13.40
N LEU A 26 20.87 -23.40 -14.01
CA LEU A 26 20.45 -23.42 -15.40
C LEU A 26 21.58 -22.95 -16.33
N THR A 27 21.65 -23.51 -17.55
CA THR A 27 22.68 -23.16 -18.54
C THR A 27 22.07 -22.48 -19.76
N PRO A 28 22.44 -21.22 -20.06
CA PRO A 28 21.96 -20.54 -21.24
C PRO A 28 22.66 -21.06 -22.50
N SER A 29 21.97 -21.02 -23.63
CA SER A 29 22.53 -21.33 -24.95
C SER A 29 22.95 -20.06 -25.68
N LYS A 30 24.08 -20.08 -26.39
CA LYS A 30 24.52 -18.96 -27.22
C LYS A 30 23.74 -18.91 -28.54
N VAL A 31 23.41 -17.71 -29.01
CA VAL A 31 22.91 -17.51 -30.37
C VAL A 31 24.04 -17.73 -31.39
N SER A 32 23.67 -18.06 -32.63
CA SER A 32 24.64 -18.40 -33.69
C SER A 32 25.55 -17.22 -34.10
N SER A 33 25.06 -16.00 -33.96
CA SER A 33 25.84 -14.77 -34.08
C SER A 33 25.21 -13.68 -33.22
N GLU A 34 26.01 -12.86 -32.54
CA GLU A 34 25.47 -11.69 -31.83
C GLU A 34 24.85 -10.71 -32.83
N GLN A 35 23.62 -10.28 -32.60
CA GLN A 35 22.88 -9.39 -33.49
C GLN A 35 22.39 -8.16 -32.72
N PRO A 36 22.58 -6.95 -33.27
CA PRO A 36 21.99 -5.76 -32.69
C PRO A 36 20.48 -5.75 -32.93
N ILE A 37 19.74 -5.44 -31.89
CA ILE A 37 18.32 -5.09 -31.91
C ILE A 37 18.18 -3.64 -31.48
N MET A 38 17.33 -2.92 -32.19
CA MET A 38 17.10 -1.51 -31.90
C MET A 38 15.98 -1.38 -30.88
N PRO A 39 16.05 -0.37 -29.99
CA PRO A 39 14.90 -0.02 -29.15
C PRO A 39 13.67 0.30 -30.02
N PRO A 40 12.46 0.05 -29.52
CA PRO A 40 11.22 0.35 -30.25
C PRO A 40 11.15 1.85 -30.60
N LEU A 41 10.55 2.16 -31.75
CA LEU A 41 10.16 3.53 -32.09
C LEU A 41 8.91 3.88 -31.26
N THR A 42 9.03 4.81 -30.32
CA THR A 42 7.95 5.13 -29.38
C THR A 42 7.49 6.59 -29.50
N THR A 43 6.23 6.83 -29.16
CA THR A 43 5.65 8.16 -28.95
C THR A 43 5.52 8.51 -27.46
N ALA A 44 6.03 7.66 -26.56
CA ALA A 44 5.91 7.80 -25.12
C ALA A 44 7.00 8.73 -24.53
N GLY A 45 6.74 9.29 -23.35
CA GLY A 45 7.63 10.26 -22.69
C GLY A 45 8.94 9.67 -22.15
N CYS A 46 8.98 8.36 -21.84
CA CYS A 46 10.16 7.70 -21.30
C CYS A 46 10.28 6.22 -21.70
N ILE A 47 11.53 5.73 -21.79
CA ILE A 47 11.90 4.33 -22.02
C ILE A 47 12.86 3.87 -20.92
N LEU A 48 12.46 2.87 -20.14
CA LEU A 48 13.29 2.22 -19.13
C LEU A 48 13.89 0.94 -19.73
N THR A 49 15.21 0.77 -19.60
CA THR A 49 15.94 -0.40 -20.11
C THR A 49 17.32 -0.54 -19.49
N HIS A 50 17.77 -1.79 -19.30
CA HIS A 50 19.17 -2.10 -18.93
C HIS A 50 19.99 -2.59 -20.12
N THR A 51 19.33 -2.97 -21.22
CA THR A 51 20.02 -3.66 -22.32
C THR A 51 20.78 -2.70 -23.23
N ASN A 52 21.91 -3.18 -23.76
CA ASN A 52 22.63 -2.50 -24.85
C ASN A 52 22.11 -2.90 -26.25
N GLY A 53 21.10 -3.76 -26.31
CA GLY A 53 20.50 -4.24 -27.56
C GLY A 53 21.37 -5.23 -28.34
N ILE A 54 22.41 -5.84 -27.76
CA ILE A 54 23.23 -6.85 -28.45
C ILE A 54 22.87 -8.25 -27.94
N VAL A 55 22.06 -8.98 -28.70
CA VAL A 55 21.63 -10.34 -28.36
C VAL A 55 22.82 -11.29 -28.27
N SER A 56 22.93 -12.07 -27.18
CA SER A 56 24.03 -13.03 -26.96
C SER A 56 23.57 -14.44 -26.63
N SER A 57 22.45 -14.61 -25.92
CA SER A 57 21.99 -15.92 -25.46
C SER A 57 20.49 -16.03 -25.30
N TYR A 58 20.01 -17.27 -25.15
CA TYR A 58 18.62 -17.67 -24.92
C TYR A 58 18.57 -18.89 -23.99
N PHE A 59 17.39 -19.22 -23.47
CA PHE A 59 17.12 -20.39 -22.63
C PHE A 59 15.82 -21.08 -23.07
N SER A 60 15.89 -22.32 -23.53
CA SER A 60 14.74 -23.06 -24.05
C SER A 60 14.03 -23.93 -23.00
N GLY A 61 14.37 -23.77 -21.72
CA GLY A 61 13.86 -24.60 -20.63
C GLY A 61 12.68 -24.01 -19.86
N PHE A 62 12.10 -22.89 -20.33
CA PHE A 62 10.95 -22.26 -19.69
C PHE A 62 9.75 -23.20 -19.65
N SER A 63 9.08 -23.18 -18.50
CA SER A 63 7.85 -23.91 -18.19
C SER A 63 6.79 -22.95 -17.65
N THR A 64 5.56 -23.42 -17.54
CA THR A 64 4.45 -22.60 -17.01
C THR A 64 4.75 -22.19 -15.56
N GLY A 65 4.56 -20.92 -15.23
CA GLY A 65 4.87 -20.32 -13.94
C GLY A 65 6.32 -19.84 -13.78
N ASP A 66 7.20 -20.10 -14.75
CA ASP A 66 8.53 -19.47 -14.75
C ASP A 66 8.39 -17.98 -15.12
N ALA A 67 9.05 -17.10 -14.36
CA ALA A 67 8.98 -15.65 -14.56
C ALA A 67 10.36 -15.00 -14.52
N ILE A 68 10.62 -14.05 -15.41
CA ILE A 68 11.82 -13.20 -15.38
C ILE A 68 11.37 -11.76 -15.20
N VAL A 69 11.91 -11.09 -14.19
CA VAL A 69 11.66 -9.66 -13.94
C VAL A 69 12.96 -8.90 -13.75
N SER A 70 12.92 -7.62 -14.08
CA SER A 70 14.03 -6.68 -13.89
C SER A 70 13.54 -5.44 -13.12
N TYR A 71 14.39 -4.96 -12.22
CA TYR A 71 14.20 -3.72 -11.49
C TYR A 71 14.26 -2.51 -12.44
N PHE A 72 13.32 -1.59 -12.32
CA PHE A 72 13.38 -0.29 -12.98
C PHE A 72 12.95 0.82 -12.04
N ASP A 73 13.57 1.98 -12.22
CA ASP A 73 13.25 3.19 -11.50
C ASP A 73 12.85 4.29 -12.50
N PRO A 74 11.55 4.65 -12.57
CA PRO A 74 11.09 5.77 -13.37
C PRO A 74 11.78 7.10 -13.07
N ALA A 75 12.43 7.30 -11.91
CA ALA A 75 13.24 8.48 -11.60
C ALA A 75 14.43 8.68 -12.54
N THR A 76 14.80 7.67 -13.32
CA THR A 76 15.78 7.81 -14.40
C THR A 76 15.25 8.56 -15.64
N CYS A 77 13.94 8.78 -15.73
CA CYS A 77 13.30 9.52 -16.82
C CYS A 77 13.54 11.03 -16.70
N PRO A 78 13.72 11.75 -17.82
CA PRO A 78 13.99 13.19 -17.82
C PRO A 78 12.76 14.10 -17.55
N ALA A 79 11.59 13.53 -17.26
CA ALA A 79 10.33 14.27 -17.11
C ALA A 79 9.96 14.49 -15.63
N ILE A 80 9.35 15.65 -15.35
CA ILE A 80 8.90 16.09 -14.02
C ILE A 80 7.38 16.38 -14.11
N PRO A 81 6.54 15.84 -13.21
CA PRO A 81 6.87 14.94 -12.08
C PRO A 81 7.15 13.50 -12.55
N THR A 82 8.03 12.79 -11.84
CA THR A 82 8.44 11.42 -12.16
C THR A 82 7.33 10.39 -11.92
N TYR A 83 6.56 10.58 -10.86
CA TYR A 83 5.48 9.70 -10.43
C TYR A 83 4.13 10.46 -10.41
N PRO A 84 2.99 9.77 -10.61
CA PRO A 84 2.88 8.36 -11.01
C PRO A 84 3.46 8.14 -12.40
N PHE A 85 4.11 7.00 -12.61
CA PHE A 85 4.55 6.58 -13.92
C PHE A 85 3.52 5.63 -14.52
N GLU A 86 2.95 6.01 -15.67
CA GLU A 86 2.03 5.14 -16.40
C GLU A 86 2.80 4.22 -17.33
N ILE A 87 2.88 2.92 -17.01
CA ILE A 87 3.44 1.91 -17.89
C ILE A 87 2.46 1.67 -19.04
N LYS A 88 2.90 1.95 -20.27
CA LYS A 88 2.07 1.82 -21.48
C LYS A 88 2.33 0.53 -22.21
N THR A 89 3.60 0.21 -22.41
CA THR A 89 4.00 -0.93 -23.23
C THR A 89 5.28 -1.55 -22.71
N ILE A 90 5.41 -2.86 -22.87
CA ILE A 90 6.69 -3.54 -22.78
C ILE A 90 7.01 -4.15 -24.14
N THR A 91 8.21 -3.90 -24.64
CA THR A 91 8.69 -4.49 -25.88
C THR A 91 9.74 -5.55 -25.56
N ILE A 92 9.46 -6.78 -25.98
CA ILE A 92 10.29 -7.97 -25.71
C ILE A 92 10.59 -8.75 -26.98
N PRO A 93 11.76 -9.39 -27.09
CA PRO A 93 12.01 -10.41 -28.10
C PRO A 93 11.69 -11.81 -27.59
N LEU A 94 10.98 -12.62 -28.39
CA LEU A 94 10.82 -14.05 -28.12
C LEU A 94 11.51 -14.87 -29.21
N TYR A 95 12.21 -15.93 -28.81
CA TYR A 95 13.07 -16.73 -29.67
C TYR A 95 12.65 -18.19 -29.68
N ASN A 96 12.25 -18.68 -30.85
CA ASN A 96 11.77 -20.05 -31.03
C ASN A 96 12.88 -21.11 -30.92
N GLY A 97 14.11 -20.78 -31.33
CA GLY A 97 15.20 -21.77 -31.41
C GLY A 97 14.93 -22.93 -32.38
N GLY A 98 13.85 -22.86 -33.18
CA GLY A 98 13.44 -23.84 -34.17
C GLY A 98 12.59 -25.01 -33.67
N THR A 99 12.13 -24.98 -32.41
CA THR A 99 11.33 -26.07 -31.80
C THR A 99 10.18 -25.61 -30.90
N ALA A 100 10.13 -24.34 -30.53
CA ALA A 100 9.10 -23.77 -29.68
C ALA A 100 7.73 -23.71 -30.37
N THR A 101 6.69 -23.79 -29.56
CA THR A 101 5.30 -23.72 -30.02
C THR A 101 4.77 -22.29 -29.91
N TYR A 102 4.11 -21.82 -30.96
CA TYR A 102 3.30 -20.59 -30.97
C TYR A 102 1.84 -20.93 -31.31
N PRO A 103 0.87 -20.10 -30.89
CA PRO A 103 1.03 -18.96 -29.99
C PRO A 103 1.39 -19.40 -28.56
N VAL A 104 1.97 -18.50 -27.78
CA VAL A 104 2.28 -18.69 -26.35
C VAL A 104 1.60 -17.60 -25.53
N GLN A 105 0.96 -18.00 -24.43
CA GLN A 105 0.43 -17.06 -23.45
C GLN A 105 1.53 -16.62 -22.48
N VAL A 106 1.68 -15.31 -22.34
CA VAL A 106 2.65 -14.66 -21.46
C VAL A 106 1.95 -13.55 -20.69
N ASP A 107 2.14 -13.52 -19.39
CA ASP A 107 1.69 -12.42 -18.55
C ASP A 107 2.81 -11.39 -18.43
N VAL A 108 2.49 -10.12 -18.67
CA VAL A 108 3.35 -9.02 -18.23
C VAL A 108 2.96 -8.72 -16.80
N VAL A 109 3.95 -8.77 -15.92
CA VAL A 109 3.77 -8.64 -14.47
C VAL A 109 4.62 -7.48 -13.96
N VAL A 110 4.03 -6.67 -13.10
CA VAL A 110 4.70 -5.57 -12.40
C VAL A 110 4.57 -5.82 -10.91
N TYR A 111 5.69 -5.82 -10.19
CA TYR A 111 5.76 -5.98 -8.75
C TYR A 111 6.39 -4.75 -8.12
N ASP A 112 6.00 -4.47 -6.88
CA ASP A 112 6.73 -3.60 -5.99
C ASP A 112 8.05 -4.27 -5.54
N LEU A 113 8.85 -3.57 -4.74
CA LEU A 113 9.99 -4.16 -4.04
C LEU A 113 9.49 -4.99 -2.84
N ALA A 114 10.21 -6.07 -2.52
CA ALA A 114 9.98 -6.79 -1.27
C ALA A 114 10.21 -5.86 -0.07
N ASN A 115 9.44 -6.03 1.01
CA ASN A 115 9.61 -5.27 2.25
C ASN A 115 10.72 -5.90 3.12
N PRO A 116 11.73 -5.14 3.63
CA PRO A 116 11.99 -3.71 3.41
C PRO A 116 12.44 -3.41 1.98
N PRO A 117 12.04 -2.24 1.41
CA PRO A 117 12.24 -1.91 0.00
C PRO A 117 13.72 -1.85 -0.38
N ASP A 118 14.23 -2.98 -0.83
CA ASP A 118 15.60 -3.17 -1.31
C ASP A 118 15.53 -3.95 -2.64
N PRO A 119 16.12 -3.45 -3.75
CA PRO A 119 16.24 -4.24 -4.96
C PRO A 119 16.97 -5.58 -4.75
N CYS A 120 17.78 -5.73 -3.69
CA CYS A 120 18.36 -7.02 -3.33
C CYS A 120 17.41 -7.95 -2.56
N GLY A 121 16.24 -7.46 -2.12
CA GLY A 121 15.15 -8.25 -1.56
C GLY A 121 14.34 -9.00 -2.62
N GLY A 122 14.33 -8.51 -3.86
CA GLY A 122 13.59 -9.08 -4.98
C GLY A 122 12.18 -8.51 -5.14
N PRO A 123 11.38 -9.07 -6.07
CA PRO A 123 10.01 -8.64 -6.29
C PRO A 123 9.13 -8.91 -5.06
N GLY A 124 8.37 -7.89 -4.66
CA GLY A 124 7.40 -7.93 -3.57
C GLY A 124 5.98 -8.18 -4.07
N THR A 125 5.04 -7.34 -3.64
CA THR A 125 3.61 -7.45 -4.00
C THR A 125 3.39 -7.16 -5.48
N GLU A 126 2.53 -7.94 -6.14
CA GLU A 126 2.11 -7.68 -7.51
C GLU A 126 1.25 -6.41 -7.58
N LEU A 127 1.65 -5.44 -8.39
CA LEU A 127 0.95 -4.17 -8.61
C LEU A 127 -0.03 -4.27 -9.78
N CYS A 128 0.36 -4.96 -10.85
CA CYS A 128 -0.51 -5.18 -12.00
C CYS A 128 -0.04 -6.37 -12.83
N ARG A 129 -1.00 -6.99 -13.52
CA ARG A 129 -0.79 -8.09 -14.46
C ARG A 129 -1.69 -7.93 -15.67
N GLU A 130 -1.15 -8.22 -16.84
CA GLU A 130 -1.95 -8.35 -18.05
C GLU A 130 -1.46 -9.52 -18.90
N THR A 131 -2.41 -10.36 -19.32
CA THR A 131 -2.14 -11.56 -20.10
C THR A 131 -2.18 -11.26 -21.59
N PHE A 132 -1.12 -11.66 -22.29
CA PHE A 132 -0.98 -11.49 -23.73
C PHE A 132 -0.84 -12.84 -24.44
N LEU A 133 -1.46 -12.94 -25.61
CA LEU A 133 -1.26 -14.07 -26.52
C LEU A 133 -0.24 -13.67 -27.58
N CYS A 134 0.99 -14.15 -27.44
CA CYS A 134 2.09 -13.88 -28.36
C CYS A 134 2.08 -14.91 -29.50
N ASP A 135 2.01 -14.47 -30.75
CA ASP A 135 1.98 -15.33 -31.93
C ASP A 135 3.35 -15.43 -32.63
N ASP A 136 3.40 -16.10 -33.78
CA ASP A 136 4.62 -16.31 -34.56
C ASP A 136 5.18 -15.02 -35.19
N THR A 137 4.49 -13.88 -35.07
CA THR A 137 5.06 -12.58 -35.43
C THR A 137 6.17 -12.12 -34.48
N PHE A 138 6.28 -12.78 -33.32
CA PHE A 138 7.37 -12.62 -32.37
C PHE A 138 8.60 -13.48 -32.73
N ASP A 139 8.52 -14.41 -33.71
CA ASP A 139 9.56 -15.41 -34.02
C ASP A 139 10.75 -14.88 -34.85
N TYR A 140 11.97 -15.29 -34.48
CA TYR A 140 13.26 -14.99 -35.11
C TYR A 140 13.77 -16.18 -35.95
N SER A 141 13.18 -16.43 -37.12
CA SER A 141 13.80 -17.41 -38.04
C SER A 141 14.96 -16.82 -38.86
N SER A 142 15.07 -15.48 -38.98
CA SER A 142 16.22 -14.82 -39.63
C SER A 142 16.45 -13.33 -39.33
N THR A 143 15.55 -12.63 -38.64
CA THR A 143 15.69 -11.23 -38.18
C THR A 143 14.76 -10.99 -36.97
N PRO A 144 15.04 -10.04 -36.06
CA PRO A 144 14.32 -9.92 -34.78
C PRO A 144 12.86 -9.49 -34.91
N GLY A 145 11.95 -10.42 -34.60
CA GLY A 145 10.59 -10.12 -34.19
C GLY A 145 10.64 -9.52 -32.78
N MET A 146 10.29 -8.24 -32.68
CA MET A 146 10.04 -7.56 -31.41
C MET A 146 8.54 -7.47 -31.26
N GLY A 147 8.02 -7.96 -30.14
CA GLY A 147 6.63 -7.77 -29.80
C GLY A 147 6.46 -6.63 -28.82
N THR A 148 5.60 -5.68 -29.15
CA THR A 148 5.17 -4.64 -28.22
C THR A 148 3.85 -5.05 -27.60
N LEU A 149 3.91 -5.43 -26.33
CA LEU A 149 2.73 -5.72 -25.51
C LEU A 149 2.23 -4.40 -24.95
N THR A 150 0.98 -4.06 -25.21
CA THR A 150 0.37 -2.77 -24.84
C THR A 150 -0.70 -3.02 -23.81
N PHE A 151 -0.57 -2.39 -22.64
CA PHE A 151 -1.56 -2.53 -21.59
C PHE A 151 -2.92 -1.95 -22.02
N SER A 152 -3.98 -2.72 -21.76
CA SER A 152 -5.36 -2.32 -21.98
C SER A 152 -5.85 -1.36 -20.90
N ASN A 153 -5.35 -1.54 -19.67
CA ASN A 153 -5.61 -0.68 -18.52
C ASN A 153 -4.32 0.01 -18.06
N PRO A 154 -4.36 1.26 -17.57
CA PRO A 154 -3.17 1.94 -17.11
C PRO A 154 -2.57 1.23 -15.90
N CYS A 155 -1.35 0.71 -16.02
CA CYS A 155 -0.57 0.25 -14.87
C CYS A 155 0.27 1.40 -14.33
N CYS A 156 -0.16 1.95 -13.20
CA CYS A 156 0.40 3.15 -12.60
C CYS A 156 1.30 2.76 -11.43
N VAL A 157 2.53 3.25 -11.42
CA VAL A 157 3.49 2.97 -10.34
C VAL A 157 3.94 4.28 -9.70
N ASN A 158 4.04 4.28 -8.37
CA ASN A 158 4.41 5.46 -7.58
C ASN A 158 5.85 5.40 -7.06
N GLY A 159 6.57 4.32 -7.33
CA GLY A 159 7.95 4.10 -6.93
C GLY A 159 8.70 3.21 -7.92
N PRO A 160 9.93 2.81 -7.58
CA PRO A 160 10.66 1.78 -8.31
C PRO A 160 9.89 0.46 -8.32
N VAL A 161 10.05 -0.33 -9.38
CA VAL A 161 9.29 -1.57 -9.57
C VAL A 161 10.11 -2.65 -10.25
N TYR A 162 9.72 -3.91 -10.05
CA TYR A 162 10.11 -5.02 -10.91
C TYR A 162 9.09 -5.19 -12.02
N ILE A 163 9.54 -5.31 -13.26
CA ILE A 163 8.67 -5.65 -14.39
C ILE A 163 9.33 -6.72 -15.25
N GLY A 164 8.51 -7.60 -15.80
CA GLY A 164 8.96 -8.54 -16.80
C GLY A 164 7.84 -9.42 -17.29
N ILE A 165 8.16 -10.69 -17.50
CA ILE A 165 7.22 -11.66 -18.06
C ILE A 165 7.14 -12.94 -17.24
N GLU A 166 5.95 -13.52 -17.18
CA GLU A 166 5.68 -14.86 -16.67
C GLU A 166 5.06 -15.71 -17.77
N TYR A 167 5.54 -16.94 -17.94
CA TYR A 167 4.96 -17.88 -18.90
C TYR A 167 3.69 -18.49 -18.30
N SER A 168 2.51 -18.04 -18.73
CA SER A 168 1.21 -18.47 -18.21
C SER A 168 0.51 -19.54 -19.08
N ASP A 169 1.10 -19.89 -20.24
CA ASP A 169 0.51 -20.87 -21.15
C ASP A 169 0.33 -22.26 -20.52
N PRO A 170 -0.88 -22.87 -20.54
CA PRO A 170 -1.12 -24.20 -20.00
C PRO A 170 -0.65 -25.34 -20.93
N GLY A 171 -0.20 -25.00 -22.14
CA GLY A 171 0.31 -25.93 -23.14
C GLY A 171 1.68 -26.54 -22.78
N PRO A 172 2.08 -27.64 -23.45
CA PRO A 172 3.35 -28.27 -23.16
C PRO A 172 4.54 -27.44 -23.72
N PRO A 173 5.67 -27.34 -22.99
CA PRO A 173 6.90 -26.76 -23.51
C PRO A 173 7.44 -27.58 -24.71
N PRO A 174 8.36 -27.04 -25.53
CA PRO A 174 9.16 -25.84 -25.29
C PRO A 174 8.44 -24.54 -25.63
N PHE A 175 8.51 -23.57 -24.71
CA PHE A 175 8.11 -22.20 -24.93
C PHE A 175 9.22 -21.38 -25.60
N PRO A 176 8.89 -20.34 -26.37
CA PRO A 176 9.90 -19.48 -26.97
C PRO A 176 10.60 -18.67 -25.86
N SER A 177 11.91 -18.52 -25.99
CA SER A 177 12.77 -17.89 -24.98
C SER A 177 12.76 -16.37 -25.10
N ILE A 178 12.66 -15.65 -24.00
CA ILE A 178 13.19 -14.27 -23.98
C ILE A 178 14.70 -14.27 -24.27
N LEU A 179 15.19 -13.26 -24.97
CA LEU A 179 16.61 -13.13 -25.28
C LEU A 179 17.37 -12.34 -24.20
N PHE A 180 18.64 -12.68 -24.03
CA PHE A 180 19.57 -12.00 -23.14
C PHE A 180 20.68 -11.30 -23.93
N ASP A 181 21.11 -10.15 -23.43
CA ASP A 181 22.22 -9.40 -24.03
C ASP A 181 23.61 -9.92 -23.63
N ASN A 182 24.67 -9.20 -24.01
CA ASN A 182 26.05 -9.57 -23.72
C ASN A 182 26.69 -8.81 -22.55
N GLN A 183 25.91 -8.03 -21.78
CA GLN A 183 26.44 -7.29 -20.64
C GLN A 183 26.52 -8.18 -19.40
N ALA A 184 27.44 -7.88 -18.48
CA ALA A 184 27.41 -8.51 -17.17
C ALA A 184 26.28 -7.84 -16.36
N PRO A 185 25.26 -8.57 -15.92
CA PRO A 185 24.18 -7.96 -15.16
C PRO A 185 24.66 -7.61 -13.75
N ASP A 186 24.22 -6.47 -13.24
CA ASP A 186 24.48 -6.08 -11.86
C ASP A 186 23.75 -7.04 -10.91
N THR A 187 24.30 -7.19 -9.71
CA THR A 187 23.63 -7.93 -8.63
C THR A 187 22.31 -7.24 -8.29
N CYS A 188 21.26 -8.01 -8.02
CA CYS A 188 19.94 -7.52 -7.57
C CYS A 188 19.02 -6.90 -8.63
N ILE A 189 19.49 -6.70 -9.86
CA ILE A 189 18.62 -6.13 -10.91
C ILE A 189 17.65 -7.15 -11.49
N ASN A 190 18.09 -8.39 -11.71
CA ASN A 190 17.27 -9.41 -12.37
C ASN A 190 16.97 -10.57 -11.42
N TRP A 191 15.72 -11.01 -11.46
CA TRP A 191 15.23 -12.13 -10.67
C TRP A 191 14.54 -13.13 -11.57
N PHE A 192 14.66 -14.41 -11.20
CA PHE A 192 14.02 -15.50 -11.90
C PHE A 192 13.16 -16.30 -10.92
N ASN A 193 11.86 -16.36 -11.17
CA ASN A 193 10.98 -17.30 -10.52
C ASN A 193 11.15 -18.65 -11.20
N TYR A 194 11.64 -19.62 -10.43
CA TYR A 194 11.80 -21.00 -10.87
C TYR A 194 11.07 -21.91 -9.90
N GLN A 195 10.08 -22.66 -10.40
CA GLN A 195 9.29 -23.59 -9.59
C GLN A 195 8.64 -22.91 -8.36
N GLY A 196 8.14 -21.68 -8.54
CA GLY A 196 7.43 -20.94 -7.50
C GLY A 196 8.33 -20.24 -6.47
N ASN A 197 9.64 -20.14 -6.72
CA ASN A 197 10.59 -19.47 -5.83
C ASN A 197 11.42 -18.44 -6.60
N TRP A 198 11.63 -17.27 -6.01
CA TRP A 198 12.48 -16.22 -6.58
C TRP A 198 13.96 -16.47 -6.28
N TYR A 199 14.78 -16.42 -7.33
CA TYR A 199 16.22 -16.54 -7.24
C TYR A 199 16.90 -15.34 -7.88
N ASP A 200 17.96 -14.85 -7.23
CA ASP A 200 18.82 -13.84 -7.84
C ASP A 200 19.52 -14.41 -9.08
N TRP A 201 19.82 -13.53 -10.03
CA TRP A 201 20.38 -13.92 -11.33
C TRP A 201 21.67 -14.74 -11.24
N HIS A 202 22.55 -14.46 -10.27
CA HIS A 202 23.84 -15.16 -10.17
C HIS A 202 23.71 -16.52 -9.47
N THR A 203 22.68 -16.70 -8.66
CA THR A 203 22.36 -17.98 -8.03
C THR A 203 21.81 -18.97 -9.04
N ILE A 204 20.85 -18.59 -9.88
CA ILE A 204 20.20 -19.54 -10.79
C ILE A 204 21.08 -19.96 -11.99
N TRP A 205 21.89 -19.07 -12.56
CA TRP A 205 22.62 -19.38 -13.80
C TRP A 205 24.01 -19.99 -13.57
N THR A 206 24.43 -20.90 -14.46
CA THR A 206 25.81 -21.39 -14.55
C THR A 206 26.74 -20.34 -15.17
N PRO A 207 27.96 -20.12 -14.65
CA PRO A 207 28.94 -19.27 -15.31
C PRO A 207 29.36 -19.82 -16.71
N PRO A 208 29.53 -18.95 -17.73
CA PRO A 208 29.25 -17.52 -17.71
C PRO A 208 27.74 -17.24 -17.65
N THR A 209 27.34 -16.39 -16.72
CA THR A 209 25.94 -15.97 -16.55
C THR A 209 25.44 -15.25 -17.80
N PRO A 210 24.17 -15.43 -18.19
CA PRO A 210 23.60 -14.65 -19.29
C PRO A 210 23.52 -13.18 -18.90
N GLY A 211 23.47 -12.30 -19.90
CA GLY A 211 23.33 -10.86 -19.69
C GLY A 211 21.95 -10.44 -19.20
N TYR A 212 21.63 -9.16 -19.39
CA TYR A 212 20.31 -8.64 -19.04
C TYR A 212 19.24 -9.27 -19.93
N PRO A 213 18.08 -9.68 -19.37
CA PRO A 213 16.91 -9.92 -20.19
C PRO A 213 16.54 -8.64 -20.94
N ILE A 214 16.16 -8.79 -22.21
CA ILE A 214 15.92 -7.65 -23.08
C ILE A 214 14.50 -7.16 -22.86
N PHE A 215 14.39 -6.13 -22.02
CA PHE A 215 13.16 -5.37 -21.80
C PHE A 215 13.32 -3.92 -22.25
N TRP A 216 12.33 -3.41 -22.97
CA TRP A 216 12.11 -1.98 -23.17
C TRP A 216 10.73 -1.62 -22.65
N VAL A 217 10.69 -0.93 -21.52
CA VAL A 217 9.45 -0.52 -20.86
C VAL A 217 9.19 0.93 -21.22
N ASN A 218 8.09 1.20 -21.91
CA ASN A 218 7.69 2.56 -22.27
C ASN A 218 6.53 3.02 -21.41
N GLY A 219 6.60 4.27 -20.98
CA GLY A 219 5.54 4.90 -20.20
C GLY A 219 5.58 6.43 -20.26
N ASN A 220 4.64 7.05 -19.57
CA ASN A 220 4.46 8.50 -19.55
C ASN A 220 4.52 9.06 -18.14
N THR A 221 5.11 10.25 -18.06
CA THR A 221 5.15 11.13 -16.89
C THR A 221 4.97 12.55 -17.45
N PRO A 222 3.99 13.35 -16.97
CA PRO A 222 2.87 12.93 -16.13
C PRO A 222 2.02 11.82 -16.82
N PRO A 223 1.28 11.02 -16.05
CA PRO A 223 0.46 9.95 -16.59
C PRO A 223 -0.76 10.52 -17.32
N ASN A 224 -1.25 9.85 -18.37
CA ASN A 224 -2.43 10.32 -19.11
C ASN A 224 -3.73 9.73 -18.57
N ASN A 225 -3.66 8.52 -18.00
CA ASN A 225 -4.83 7.75 -17.56
C ASN A 225 -4.71 7.25 -16.11
N CYS A 226 -3.68 7.64 -15.37
CA CYS A 226 -3.64 7.38 -13.92
C CYS A 226 -4.53 8.40 -13.21
N PRO A 227 -5.16 8.02 -12.08
CA PRO A 227 -5.86 8.99 -11.26
C PRO A 227 -4.89 10.12 -10.87
N ASP A 228 -5.35 11.37 -11.00
CA ASP A 228 -4.58 12.55 -10.61
C ASP A 228 -4.18 12.40 -9.14
N GLN A 229 -2.87 12.31 -8.87
CA GLN A 229 -2.36 12.40 -7.50
C GLN A 229 -2.20 13.88 -7.18
N PRO A 230 -2.91 14.43 -6.16
CA PRO A 230 -2.82 15.85 -5.80
C PRO A 230 -1.40 16.33 -5.46
N PHE A 231 -0.49 15.41 -5.11
CA PHE A 231 0.88 15.72 -4.67
C PHE A 231 1.94 14.89 -5.41
N PRO A 232 2.14 15.12 -6.72
CA PRO A 232 3.07 14.33 -7.54
C PRO A 232 4.55 14.68 -7.25
N ASN A 233 4.82 15.69 -6.43
CA ASN A 233 6.14 16.20 -6.03
C ASN A 233 6.43 16.00 -4.53
N HIS A 234 5.78 15.02 -3.89
CA HIS A 234 6.05 14.66 -2.51
C HIS A 234 7.51 14.21 -2.33
N LYS A 235 8.06 14.42 -1.13
CA LYS A 235 9.44 14.05 -0.73
C LYS A 235 9.46 12.99 0.37
N MET A 236 8.42 12.17 0.42
CA MET A 236 8.26 11.05 1.35
C MET A 236 8.10 9.74 0.57
N HIS A 237 8.02 8.61 1.26
CA HIS A 237 7.85 7.26 0.70
C HIS A 237 6.66 7.19 -0.29
N PHE A 238 5.49 7.69 0.12
CA PHE A 238 4.32 7.98 -0.71
C PHE A 238 3.46 9.04 0.01
N PRO A 239 2.58 9.79 -0.67
CA PRO A 239 1.65 10.68 0.02
C PRO A 239 0.65 9.87 0.87
N GLN A 240 0.48 10.20 2.15
CA GLN A 240 -0.50 9.55 3.02
C GLN A 240 -1.83 10.32 3.00
N TYR A 241 -2.82 9.80 2.27
CA TYR A 241 -4.11 10.45 2.08
C TYR A 241 -5.07 10.15 3.24
N PRO A 242 -6.03 11.05 3.54
CA PRO A 242 -6.97 10.83 4.65
C PRO A 242 -7.90 9.65 4.39
N ASP A 243 -8.15 8.85 5.42
CA ASP A 243 -9.25 7.90 5.44
C ASP A 243 -10.57 8.63 5.72
N VAL A 244 -11.38 8.77 4.67
CA VAL A 244 -12.65 9.52 4.64
C VAL A 244 -13.82 8.84 5.37
N ILE A 245 -13.55 7.74 6.05
CA ILE A 245 -14.47 7.04 6.97
C ILE A 245 -13.70 6.56 8.21
N GLY A 246 -12.54 7.16 8.46
CA GLY A 246 -11.60 6.76 9.48
C GLY A 246 -11.83 7.50 10.79
N TRP A 247 -10.75 7.63 11.57
CA TRP A 247 -10.77 8.32 12.86
C TRP A 247 -10.14 9.70 12.74
N ASP A 248 -10.70 10.64 13.48
CA ASP A 248 -10.04 11.88 13.84
C ASP A 248 -9.55 11.75 15.29
N VAL A 249 -8.24 11.59 15.42
CA VAL A 249 -7.58 11.29 16.69
C VAL A 249 -7.32 12.60 17.41
N ASN A 250 -7.95 12.79 18.57
CA ASN A 250 -7.76 13.96 19.40
C ASN A 250 -6.26 14.23 19.58
N THR A 251 -5.82 15.49 19.46
CA THR A 251 -4.46 15.91 19.84
C THR A 251 -4.45 17.28 20.52
N THR A 252 -5.56 17.62 21.19
CA THR A 252 -5.77 18.92 21.80
C THR A 252 -5.06 19.06 23.16
N SER A 253 -4.29 20.14 23.30
CA SER A 253 -3.69 20.61 24.57
C SER A 253 -4.75 21.38 25.38
N PRO A 254 -4.92 21.18 26.72
CA PRO A 254 -3.83 21.33 27.71
C PRO A 254 -3.27 20.03 28.29
N GLU A 255 -3.84 18.88 27.98
CA GLU A 255 -3.31 17.58 28.39
C GLU A 255 -2.11 17.19 27.49
N PRO A 256 -1.17 16.32 27.92
CA PRO A 256 0.10 16.08 27.22
C PRO A 256 -0.04 15.37 25.87
N LEU A 257 -1.23 15.33 25.27
CA LEU A 257 -1.47 14.57 24.07
C LEU A 257 -0.82 15.24 22.87
N LYS A 258 0.17 14.55 22.32
CA LYS A 258 0.84 14.90 21.07
C LYS A 258 0.89 13.63 20.24
N LEU A 259 0.44 13.71 19.00
CA LEU A 259 0.58 12.64 18.04
C LEU A 259 1.82 12.88 17.18
N ALA A 260 2.48 11.80 16.76
CA ALA A 260 3.55 11.86 15.78
C ALA A 260 3.49 10.64 14.86
N ASP A 261 3.74 10.88 13.58
CA ASP A 261 3.79 9.84 12.55
C ASP A 261 5.04 9.99 11.68
N ASP A 262 5.50 8.91 11.07
CA ASP A 262 6.82 8.86 10.43
C ASP A 262 6.78 8.96 8.90
N TRP A 263 7.92 9.36 8.33
CA TRP A 263 8.13 9.27 6.90
C TRP A 263 9.59 9.01 6.55
N GLU A 264 9.82 8.07 5.62
CA GLU A 264 11.09 8.02 4.91
C GLU A 264 11.19 9.16 3.88
N CYS A 265 12.27 9.94 4.00
CA CYS A 265 12.61 10.98 3.04
C CYS A 265 13.12 10.36 1.74
N THR A 266 12.46 10.64 0.61
CA THR A 266 12.88 10.16 -0.72
C THR A 266 13.79 11.13 -1.45
N GLN A 267 13.86 12.39 -1.01
CA GLN A 267 14.68 13.42 -1.65
C GLN A 267 15.31 14.41 -0.65
N THR A 268 16.64 14.50 -0.69
CA THR A 268 17.40 15.50 0.10
C THR A 268 17.00 16.92 -0.29
N GLY A 269 16.75 17.77 0.70
CA GLY A 269 16.46 19.19 0.48
C GLY A 269 15.52 19.77 1.55
N PRO A 270 15.01 20.99 1.33
CA PRO A 270 14.06 21.59 2.25
C PRO A 270 12.68 20.92 2.18
N VAL A 271 12.04 20.79 3.34
CA VAL A 271 10.59 20.61 3.52
C VAL A 271 9.95 21.99 3.36
N THR A 272 9.44 22.31 2.17
CA THR A 272 8.85 23.65 1.92
C THR A 272 7.38 23.71 2.24
N ASP A 273 6.69 22.58 2.20
CA ASP A 273 5.26 22.52 2.45
C ASP A 273 4.88 21.24 3.22
N ILE A 274 3.92 21.38 4.13
CA ILE A 274 3.30 20.30 4.90
C ILE A 274 1.79 20.39 4.68
N HIS A 275 1.21 19.34 4.11
CA HIS A 275 -0.23 19.21 3.89
C HIS A 275 -0.77 18.17 4.86
N PHE A 276 -1.86 18.44 5.56
CA PHE A 276 -2.41 17.52 6.56
C PHE A 276 -3.93 17.70 6.70
N TRP A 277 -4.59 16.73 7.32
CA TRP A 277 -6.05 16.73 7.48
C TRP A 277 -6.45 16.54 8.94
N GLY A 278 -7.59 17.11 9.30
CA GLY A 278 -8.18 16.92 10.61
C GLY A 278 -9.54 17.55 10.74
N SER A 279 -10.16 17.38 11.90
CA SER A 279 -11.54 17.78 12.14
C SER A 279 -11.78 18.18 13.59
N TRP A 280 -13.04 18.50 13.90
CA TRP A 280 -13.48 18.97 15.20
C TRP A 280 -14.46 17.98 15.81
N LYS A 281 -14.28 17.72 17.11
CA LYS A 281 -15.21 16.89 17.87
C LYS A 281 -16.57 17.56 17.97
N ASP A 282 -17.64 16.78 17.87
CA ASP A 282 -18.99 17.26 18.15
C ASP A 282 -19.12 17.81 19.57
N ALA A 283 -19.55 19.06 19.66
CA ALA A 283 -19.70 19.79 20.91
C ALA A 283 -21.16 19.92 21.36
N ASP A 284 -22.13 19.80 20.44
CA ASP A 284 -23.55 20.10 20.71
C ASP A 284 -24.49 18.87 20.65
N GLY A 285 -23.94 17.70 20.30
CA GLY A 285 -24.63 16.43 20.18
C GLY A 285 -25.33 16.24 18.83
N ASN A 286 -25.03 17.09 17.84
CA ASN A 286 -25.53 16.97 16.49
C ASN A 286 -24.39 17.05 15.46
N PRO A 287 -24.03 15.92 14.82
CA PRO A 287 -22.88 15.83 13.90
C PRO A 287 -22.98 16.75 12.67
N TRP A 288 -24.16 17.31 12.39
CA TRP A 288 -24.44 18.11 11.19
C TRP A 288 -24.48 19.63 11.44
N THR A 289 -24.31 20.11 12.69
CA THR A 289 -24.40 21.54 13.01
C THR A 289 -23.09 22.23 13.34
N ASP A 290 -22.00 21.47 13.47
CA ASP A 290 -20.69 21.99 13.88
C ASP A 290 -19.86 22.57 12.69
N ASP A 291 -20.54 22.91 11.60
CA ASP A 291 -20.06 23.48 10.33
C ASP A 291 -19.36 24.86 10.43
N ILE A 292 -19.36 25.53 11.59
CA ILE A 292 -18.91 26.92 11.71
C ILE A 292 -18.06 27.12 12.97
N ASP A 293 -16.79 26.78 12.84
CA ASP A 293 -15.66 27.18 13.70
C ASP A 293 -16.00 27.33 15.19
N PRO A 294 -16.15 26.23 15.93
CA PRO A 294 -16.61 26.35 17.30
C PRO A 294 -15.48 26.84 18.24
N GLY A 295 -14.19 26.71 17.87
CA GLY A 295 -13.06 27.02 18.77
C GLY A 295 -11.78 27.65 18.20
N GLY A 296 -11.72 27.98 16.90
CA GLY A 296 -10.63 28.71 16.23
C GLY A 296 -9.22 28.18 16.49
N VAL A 297 -8.63 27.42 15.56
CA VAL A 297 -7.19 27.14 15.65
C VAL A 297 -6.43 28.46 15.49
N ASN A 298 -5.75 28.90 16.55
CA ASN A 298 -4.91 30.09 16.54
C ASN A 298 -3.59 29.87 15.81
N ALA A 299 -3.04 28.67 15.93
CA ALA A 299 -1.84 28.22 15.26
C ALA A 299 -1.68 26.71 15.46
N PHE A 300 -0.80 26.11 14.67
CA PHE A 300 -0.29 24.77 14.90
C PHE A 300 1.18 24.84 15.32
N ILE A 301 1.56 23.97 16.24
CA ILE A 301 2.95 23.67 16.55
C ILE A 301 3.33 22.48 15.67
N PHE A 302 4.31 22.68 14.79
CA PHE A 302 4.93 21.64 13.98
C PHE A 302 6.27 21.28 14.59
N GLU A 303 6.54 20.00 14.79
CA GLU A 303 7.79 19.49 15.31
C GLU A 303 8.27 18.31 14.47
N ILE A 304 9.54 18.33 14.08
CA ILE A 304 10.19 17.23 13.35
C ILE A 304 11.26 16.62 14.24
N TYR A 305 11.19 15.31 14.44
CA TYR A 305 12.14 14.53 15.24
C TYR A 305 12.96 13.59 14.37
N SER A 306 14.14 13.21 14.86
CA SER A 306 14.87 12.05 14.34
C SER A 306 14.18 10.75 14.74
N ASN A 307 14.41 9.68 13.97
CA ASN A 307 13.90 8.34 14.28
C ASN A 307 14.76 7.60 15.32
N ASP A 308 14.13 7.01 16.34
CA ASP A 308 14.65 5.86 17.11
C ASP A 308 14.11 4.57 16.48
N PRO A 309 14.93 3.78 15.76
CA PRO A 309 14.48 2.58 15.04
C PRO A 309 14.23 1.36 15.96
N GLY A 310 14.01 1.57 17.26
CA GLY A 310 13.65 0.49 18.19
C GLY A 310 12.37 -0.24 17.77
N PRO A 311 12.01 -1.39 18.38
CA PRO A 311 10.71 -2.02 18.15
C PRO A 311 9.71 -1.66 19.26
N PRO A 312 8.63 -0.90 18.98
CA PRO A 312 8.34 -0.17 17.74
C PRO A 312 9.17 1.12 17.65
N SER A 313 9.32 1.63 16.42
CA SER A 313 10.06 2.85 16.15
C SER A 313 9.28 4.05 16.67
N LYS A 314 9.99 5.17 16.93
CA LYS A 314 9.39 6.34 17.57
C LYS A 314 10.23 7.61 17.41
N PRO A 315 9.68 8.79 17.73
CA PRO A 315 10.44 10.02 17.79
C PRO A 315 11.54 9.98 18.87
N ASP A 316 12.75 10.42 18.50
CA ASP A 316 13.92 10.53 19.40
C ASP A 316 14.26 11.99 19.75
N GLN A 317 15.08 12.64 18.93
CA GLN A 317 15.57 14.00 19.18
C GLN A 317 14.79 15.00 18.34
N LEU A 318 14.26 16.06 18.96
CA LEU A 318 13.69 17.20 18.23
C LEU A 318 14.77 17.86 17.36
N LEU A 319 14.54 17.92 16.05
CA LEU A 319 15.44 18.50 15.07
C LEU A 319 15.00 19.89 14.62
N TRP A 320 13.69 20.11 14.53
CA TRP A 320 13.12 21.35 14.02
C TRP A 320 11.73 21.57 14.62
N TYR A 321 11.35 22.84 14.81
CA TYR A 321 9.99 23.19 15.20
C TYR A 321 9.59 24.56 14.64
N MET A 322 8.29 24.76 14.43
CA MET A 322 7.70 26.04 14.05
C MET A 322 6.30 26.19 14.63
N ILE A 323 5.89 27.42 14.87
CA ILE A 323 4.52 27.76 15.25
C ILE A 323 3.98 28.69 14.17
N GLU A 324 2.91 28.28 13.51
CA GLU A 324 2.31 29.07 12.43
C GLU A 324 0.79 28.88 12.37
N TRP A 325 0.09 29.92 11.96
CA TRP A 325 -1.33 29.83 11.66
C TRP A 325 -1.55 29.30 10.24
N VAL A 326 -2.32 28.22 10.13
CA VAL A 326 -2.61 27.56 8.86
C VAL A 326 -4.13 27.52 8.66
N PRO A 327 -4.67 28.08 7.56
CA PRO A 327 -6.09 28.02 7.28
C PRO A 327 -6.52 26.61 6.88
N GLY A 328 -7.67 26.17 7.39
CA GLY A 328 -8.33 24.93 6.96
C GLY A 328 -9.32 25.17 5.84
N THR A 329 -9.35 24.26 4.86
CA THR A 329 -10.35 24.22 3.78
C THR A 329 -11.23 22.97 3.97
N PRO A 330 -12.56 23.10 4.13
CA PRO A 330 -13.43 21.94 4.30
C PRO A 330 -13.44 21.09 3.02
N THR A 331 -13.52 19.77 3.18
CA THR A 331 -13.64 18.85 2.06
C THR A 331 -15.07 18.74 1.54
N GLU A 332 -15.20 18.48 0.24
CA GLU A 332 -16.48 18.35 -0.46
C GLU A 332 -16.47 17.11 -1.38
N PRO A 333 -17.48 16.22 -1.31
CA PRO A 333 -18.63 16.28 -0.40
C PRO A 333 -18.21 15.99 1.04
N PRO A 334 -18.96 16.51 2.03
CA PRO A 334 -18.69 16.24 3.42
C PRO A 334 -19.00 14.77 3.74
N THR A 335 -18.20 14.17 4.62
CA THR A 335 -18.33 12.77 5.07
C THR A 335 -18.55 12.72 6.58
N LEU A 336 -19.24 11.68 7.03
CA LEU A 336 -19.52 11.42 8.44
C LEU A 336 -18.39 10.56 9.00
N GLU A 337 -17.72 11.07 10.02
CA GLU A 337 -16.45 10.56 10.51
C GLU A 337 -16.54 10.13 11.98
N HIS A 338 -15.53 9.39 12.44
CA HIS A 338 -15.43 8.92 13.81
C HIS A 338 -14.45 9.75 14.63
N TRP A 339 -14.62 9.81 15.95
CA TRP A 339 -13.70 10.49 16.86
C TRP A 339 -13.01 9.51 17.80
N TYR A 340 -11.69 9.64 17.98
CA TYR A 340 -10.92 8.82 18.92
C TYR A 340 -10.13 9.66 19.92
N ASP A 341 -10.21 9.31 21.20
CA ASP A 341 -9.38 9.86 22.27
C ASP A 341 -8.54 8.73 22.91
N PRO A 342 -7.23 8.64 22.59
CA PRO A 342 -6.38 7.57 23.11
C PRO A 342 -6.07 7.70 24.60
N LEU A 343 -6.08 8.91 25.16
CA LEU A 343 -5.80 9.12 26.58
C LEU A 343 -6.96 8.66 27.46
N LEU A 344 -8.20 8.90 27.01
CA LEU A 344 -9.40 8.46 27.70
C LEU A 344 -9.81 7.02 27.33
N VAL A 345 -9.20 6.45 26.29
CA VAL A 345 -9.59 5.18 25.69
C VAL A 345 -11.07 5.21 25.31
N MET A 346 -11.49 6.31 24.68
CA MET A 346 -12.87 6.57 24.28
C MET A 346 -12.95 6.78 22.77
N ASN A 347 -13.99 6.24 22.16
CA ASN A 347 -14.28 6.44 20.75
C ASN A 347 -15.76 6.77 20.56
N TRP A 348 -16.06 7.59 19.55
CA TRP A 348 -17.42 8.00 19.19
C TRP A 348 -17.62 7.80 17.69
N PRO A 349 -18.44 6.81 17.29
CA PRO A 349 -18.77 6.64 15.88
C PRO A 349 -19.70 7.75 15.37
N ASN A 350 -19.52 8.20 14.12
CA ASN A 350 -20.39 9.18 13.46
C ASN A 350 -20.51 10.48 14.27
N ASP A 351 -19.38 10.93 14.80
CA ASP A 351 -19.30 12.04 15.72
C ASP A 351 -19.51 13.37 14.99
N HIS A 352 -18.96 13.54 13.78
CA HIS A 352 -18.98 14.85 13.11
C HIS A 352 -18.93 14.75 11.58
N VAL A 353 -19.24 15.89 10.95
CA VAL A 353 -19.19 16.17 9.51
C VAL A 353 -18.78 17.64 9.35
N PRO A 354 -17.93 18.09 8.39
CA PRO A 354 -16.96 17.36 7.53
C PRO A 354 -15.58 17.20 8.20
N TYR A 355 -14.53 16.92 7.41
CA TYR A 355 -13.12 17.11 7.79
C TYR A 355 -12.48 18.24 6.94
N TRP A 356 -11.30 18.73 7.35
CA TRP A 356 -10.62 19.88 6.75
C TRP A 356 -9.21 19.52 6.30
N GLN A 357 -8.78 20.09 5.18
CA GLN A 357 -7.39 20.09 4.71
C GLN A 357 -6.68 21.39 5.14
N TYR A 358 -5.47 21.26 5.68
CA TYR A 358 -4.60 22.35 6.07
C TYR A 358 -3.32 22.31 5.24
N ASP A 359 -3.00 23.43 4.59
CA ASP A 359 -1.85 23.54 3.70
C ASP A 359 -0.84 24.56 4.26
N PHE A 360 0.19 24.08 4.97
CA PHE A 360 1.29 24.94 5.39
C PHE A 360 2.32 25.06 4.26
N VAL A 361 2.20 26.11 3.46
CA VAL A 361 3.03 26.33 2.28
C VAL A 361 4.08 27.43 2.44
N ASN A 362 5.17 27.33 1.69
CA ASN A 362 6.28 28.31 1.67
C ASN A 362 6.90 28.54 3.07
N ILE A 363 7.24 27.45 3.76
CA ILE A 363 7.82 27.48 5.11
C ILE A 363 9.07 28.39 5.14
N PRO A 364 9.10 29.48 5.96
CA PRO A 364 10.17 30.49 5.90
C PRO A 364 11.57 30.02 6.32
N ASP A 365 11.65 29.07 7.25
CA ASP A 365 12.89 28.45 7.74
C ASP A 365 12.72 26.92 7.71
N PRO A 366 12.75 26.32 6.51
CA PRO A 366 12.35 24.93 6.31
C PRO A 366 13.39 23.97 6.90
N PHE A 367 12.92 22.85 7.45
CA PHE A 367 13.80 21.76 7.83
C PHE A 367 14.50 21.17 6.60
N ILE A 368 15.81 20.93 6.70
CA ILE A 368 16.59 20.28 5.64
C ILE A 368 16.69 18.79 5.96
N GLN A 369 16.01 17.99 5.16
CA GLN A 369 16.01 16.53 5.24
C GLN A 369 17.04 15.92 4.28
N GLU A 370 17.47 14.69 4.59
CA GLU A 370 18.39 13.90 3.75
C GLU A 370 17.70 12.61 3.32
N ALA A 371 17.81 12.25 2.04
CA ALA A 371 17.17 11.06 1.47
C ALA A 371 17.67 9.76 2.13
N GLY A 372 16.75 8.82 2.33
CA GLY A 372 16.96 7.53 2.99
C GLY A 372 16.93 7.59 4.52
N ASN A 373 16.71 8.77 5.12
CA ASN A 373 16.46 8.90 6.55
C ASN A 373 14.97 8.90 6.84
N ILE A 374 14.61 8.39 8.02
CA ILE A 374 13.26 8.44 8.56
C ILE A 374 13.17 9.56 9.59
N TYR A 375 12.10 10.34 9.50
CA TYR A 375 11.78 11.44 10.39
C TYR A 375 10.37 11.27 10.93
N TRP A 376 10.07 11.90 12.07
CA TRP A 376 8.74 11.89 12.68
C TRP A 376 8.16 13.29 12.74
N LEU A 377 6.91 13.47 12.32
CA LEU A 377 6.19 14.73 12.31
C LEU A 377 5.16 14.72 13.43
N ALA A 378 5.25 15.67 14.36
CA ALA A 378 4.19 15.96 15.31
C ALA A 378 3.51 17.28 14.99
N ILE A 379 2.18 17.28 15.02
CA ILE A 379 1.34 18.47 14.84
C ILE A 379 0.48 18.63 16.08
N THR A 380 0.49 19.81 16.68
CA THR A 380 -0.34 20.12 17.86
C THR A 380 -1.10 21.43 17.66
N PRO A 381 -2.44 21.43 17.72
CA PRO A 381 -3.25 22.63 17.61
C PRO A 381 -3.13 23.51 18.87
N ILE A 382 -3.07 24.82 18.67
CA ILE A 382 -3.24 25.83 19.71
C ILE A 382 -4.66 26.40 19.57
N LEU A 383 -5.54 26.08 20.51
CA LEU A 383 -6.94 26.52 20.51
C LEU A 383 -7.16 27.70 21.47
N ASP A 384 -8.15 28.55 21.16
CA ASP A 384 -8.58 29.64 22.05
C ASP A 384 -9.29 29.10 23.31
N ASP A 385 -10.09 28.05 23.16
CA ASP A 385 -10.88 27.44 24.22
C ASP A 385 -10.79 25.90 24.20
N PRO A 386 -9.61 25.35 24.54
CA PRO A 386 -9.39 23.90 24.48
C PRO A 386 -10.16 23.11 25.56
N GLY A 387 -10.88 23.78 26.45
CA GLY A 387 -11.76 23.10 27.41
C GLY A 387 -13.12 22.72 26.83
N ASN A 388 -13.53 23.36 25.72
CA ASN A 388 -14.81 23.14 25.08
C ASN A 388 -14.67 22.60 23.65
N PHE A 389 -13.55 22.87 22.98
CA PHE A 389 -13.32 22.47 21.60
C PHE A 389 -12.08 21.62 21.47
N HIS A 390 -12.20 20.54 20.71
CA HIS A 390 -11.13 19.59 20.49
C HIS A 390 -10.93 19.41 18.99
N TRP A 391 -9.68 19.42 18.55
CA TRP A 391 -9.24 19.14 17.19
C TRP A 391 -8.54 17.78 17.13
N GLY A 392 -8.84 17.03 16.07
CA GLY A 392 -8.32 15.69 15.84
C GLY A 392 -7.55 15.61 14.53
N TRP A 393 -6.43 14.89 14.53
CA TRP A 393 -5.68 14.58 13.32
C TRP A 393 -6.29 13.36 12.66
N LYS A 394 -6.63 13.49 11.37
CA LYS A 394 -7.23 12.44 10.57
C LYS A 394 -6.27 11.27 10.32
N THR A 395 -6.77 10.05 10.42
CA THR A 395 -6.04 8.83 10.04
C THR A 395 -5.88 8.70 8.53
N SER A 396 -4.90 7.90 8.10
CA SER A 396 -4.66 7.53 6.70
C SER A 396 -5.15 6.12 6.38
N ARG A 397 -5.41 5.86 5.09
CA ARG A 397 -5.59 4.50 4.55
C ARG A 397 -4.27 3.85 4.17
N ASP A 398 -3.27 4.68 3.93
CA ASP A 398 -1.94 4.25 3.54
C ASP A 398 -1.16 3.91 4.82
N HIS A 399 -0.28 2.92 4.74
CA HIS A 399 0.51 2.49 5.89
C HIS A 399 2.00 2.41 5.58
N PHE A 400 2.81 3.10 6.38
CA PHE A 400 4.26 3.10 6.33
C PHE A 400 4.87 2.56 7.64
N MET A 401 5.62 1.45 7.52
CA MET A 401 6.37 0.80 8.62
C MET A 401 5.60 0.44 9.91
N ASP A 402 5.64 1.30 10.93
CA ASP A 402 5.15 1.05 12.30
C ASP A 402 4.02 2.03 12.61
N ASP A 403 3.22 1.75 13.63
CA ASP A 403 2.10 2.62 14.02
C ASP A 403 2.54 4.05 14.37
N THR A 404 1.67 5.02 14.05
CA THR A 404 1.68 6.35 14.69
C THR A 404 1.82 6.20 16.20
N VAL A 405 2.51 7.16 16.83
CA VAL A 405 2.65 7.18 18.27
C VAL A 405 1.96 8.38 18.90
N TRP A 406 1.58 8.24 20.16
CA TRP A 406 1.09 9.34 20.97
C TRP A 406 1.91 9.50 22.26
N TRP A 407 2.05 10.75 22.71
CA TRP A 407 2.79 11.09 23.91
C TRP A 407 1.89 10.99 25.14
N THR A 408 2.28 10.11 26.08
CA THR A 408 1.57 9.90 27.35
C THR A 408 1.85 10.97 28.41
N GLY A 409 2.77 11.89 28.15
CA GLY A 409 3.38 12.77 29.15
C GLY A 409 4.75 12.30 29.63
N GLU A 410 5.06 11.00 29.49
CA GLU A 410 6.33 10.40 29.93
C GLU A 410 7.08 9.68 28.79
N MET A 411 6.35 9.03 27.88
CA MET A 411 6.91 8.27 26.76
C MET A 411 5.95 8.23 25.57
N TRP A 412 6.51 7.92 24.40
CA TRP A 412 5.78 7.57 23.19
C TRP A 412 5.24 6.15 23.30
N GLU A 413 3.96 5.99 23.07
CA GLU A 413 3.28 4.69 22.98
C GLU A 413 2.65 4.54 21.58
N PRO A 414 2.64 3.33 21.01
CA PRO A 414 1.90 3.05 19.79
C PRO A 414 0.44 3.42 19.92
N LEU A 415 -0.10 3.97 18.85
CA LEU A 415 -1.48 4.35 18.73
C LEU A 415 -2.21 3.23 17.97
N ILE A 416 -3.10 2.53 18.67
CA ILE A 416 -3.81 1.38 18.14
C ILE A 416 -5.21 1.83 17.72
N GLU A 417 -5.65 1.40 16.54
CA GLU A 417 -7.01 1.64 16.07
C GLU A 417 -8.02 1.07 17.09
N PRO A 418 -9.00 1.86 17.58
CA PRO A 418 -10.02 1.33 18.45
C PRO A 418 -10.97 0.39 17.69
N PRO A 419 -11.57 -0.60 18.36
CA PRO A 419 -12.51 -1.51 17.71
C PRO A 419 -13.74 -0.77 17.21
N ARG A 420 -14.20 -1.13 16.00
CA ARG A 420 -15.45 -0.63 15.44
C ARG A 420 -16.62 -1.25 16.20
N VAL A 421 -17.61 -0.45 16.55
CA VAL A 421 -18.80 -0.89 17.30
C VAL A 421 -20.05 -0.42 16.56
N ASN A 422 -20.91 -1.36 16.20
CA ASN A 422 -22.20 -1.10 15.55
C ASN A 422 -23.32 -1.66 16.41
N HIS A 423 -24.42 -0.92 16.48
CA HIS A 423 -25.60 -1.32 17.23
C HIS A 423 -26.68 -1.85 16.30
N PHE A 424 -27.44 -2.83 16.77
CA PHE A 424 -28.60 -3.34 16.04
C PHE A 424 -29.78 -3.62 16.96
N GLU A 425 -30.96 -3.17 16.53
CA GLU A 425 -32.23 -3.43 17.18
C GLU A 425 -33.27 -3.70 16.11
N VAL A 426 -33.95 -4.84 16.19
CA VAL A 426 -34.83 -5.30 15.12
C VAL A 426 -35.96 -6.17 15.66
N THR A 427 -37.17 -5.93 15.15
CA THR A 427 -38.35 -6.77 15.39
C THR A 427 -38.62 -7.62 14.15
N PHE A 428 -38.71 -8.94 14.29
CA PHE A 428 -39.16 -9.83 13.21
C PHE A 428 -40.65 -10.16 13.35
N ASN A 429 -41.42 -9.86 12.31
CA ASN A 429 -42.87 -10.05 12.30
C ASN A 429 -43.28 -11.53 12.10
N GLU A 430 -44.59 -11.80 11.97
CA GLU A 430 -45.11 -13.17 11.79
C GLU A 430 -44.70 -13.84 10.46
N PHE A 431 -44.28 -13.05 9.47
CA PHE A 431 -43.78 -13.50 8.17
C PHE A 431 -42.24 -13.59 8.13
N GLY A 432 -41.58 -13.23 9.24
CA GLY A 432 -40.12 -13.17 9.34
C GLY A 432 -39.49 -12.02 8.57
N GLU A 433 -40.21 -10.92 8.40
CA GLU A 433 -39.67 -9.68 7.84
C GLU A 433 -39.16 -8.77 8.99
N PRO A 434 -37.97 -8.17 8.85
CA PRO A 434 -37.40 -7.28 9.85
C PRO A 434 -38.09 -5.91 9.81
N ILE A 435 -38.27 -5.35 11.00
CA ILE A 435 -38.63 -3.96 11.25
C ILE A 435 -37.46 -3.40 12.06
N ASP A 436 -36.65 -2.55 11.45
CA ASP A 436 -35.52 -1.91 12.13
C ASP A 436 -36.02 -0.93 13.19
N GLU A 437 -35.52 -1.07 14.42
CA GLU A 437 -35.95 -0.30 15.59
C GLU A 437 -34.87 0.71 16.04
N GLY A 438 -33.69 0.73 15.40
CA GLY A 438 -32.63 1.67 15.76
C GLY A 438 -31.22 1.21 15.45
N SER A 439 -31.02 0.38 14.43
CA SER A 439 -29.68 -0.07 14.03
C SER A 439 -28.83 1.08 13.50
N THR A 440 -27.50 0.99 13.66
CA THR A 440 -26.57 2.06 13.29
C THR A 440 -25.49 1.57 12.32
N ASN A 441 -24.95 2.48 11.52
CA ASN A 441 -23.70 2.31 10.76
C ASN A 441 -23.70 1.09 9.82
N TYR A 442 -24.86 0.72 9.31
CA TYR A 442 -25.03 -0.34 8.33
C TYR A 442 -24.89 0.18 6.89
N TYR A 443 -24.57 -0.71 5.97
CA TYR A 443 -24.49 -0.38 4.55
C TYR A 443 -25.89 -0.16 3.94
N GLY A 444 -26.02 0.90 3.14
CA GLY A 444 -27.16 1.11 2.26
C GLY A 444 -28.49 1.26 2.99
N ILE A 445 -29.45 0.36 2.72
CA ILE A 445 -30.80 0.40 3.31
C ILE A 445 -30.92 -0.40 4.61
N GLY A 446 -29.84 -1.02 5.09
CA GLY A 446 -29.83 -1.88 6.28
C GLY A 446 -30.06 -3.34 5.93
N TRP A 447 -31.30 -3.80 6.04
CA TRP A 447 -31.64 -5.22 5.91
C TRP A 447 -31.86 -5.65 4.45
N TYR A 448 -31.11 -6.66 4.02
CA TYR A 448 -31.22 -7.28 2.70
C TYR A 448 -31.64 -8.75 2.81
N PHE A 449 -32.66 -9.15 2.03
CA PHE A 449 -33.14 -10.54 2.00
C PHE A 449 -32.39 -11.38 0.96
N TYR A 450 -31.79 -12.49 1.41
CA TYR A 450 -31.06 -13.46 0.60
C TYR A 450 -31.96 -14.69 0.35
N PRO A 451 -32.51 -14.83 -0.87
CA PRO A 451 -33.54 -15.83 -1.13
C PRO A 451 -33.03 -17.27 -1.24
N GLU A 452 -31.72 -17.47 -1.39
CA GLU A 452 -31.13 -18.82 -1.56
C GLU A 452 -31.27 -19.65 -0.28
N TYR A 453 -31.00 -19.01 0.86
CA TYR A 453 -31.05 -19.64 2.19
C TYR A 453 -32.00 -18.95 3.17
N TYR A 454 -32.78 -17.97 2.71
CA TYR A 454 -33.80 -17.24 3.46
C TYR A 454 -33.27 -16.35 4.60
N TRP A 455 -32.00 -15.94 4.55
CA TRP A 455 -31.42 -15.03 5.55
C TRP A 455 -31.80 -13.57 5.28
N TRP A 456 -31.98 -12.82 6.38
CA TRP A 456 -31.92 -11.38 6.37
C TRP A 456 -30.56 -10.94 6.90
N ASN A 457 -29.77 -10.23 6.08
CA ASN A 457 -28.44 -9.79 6.44
C ASN A 457 -28.42 -8.27 6.61
N MET A 458 -27.65 -7.80 7.57
CA MET A 458 -27.29 -6.39 7.70
C MET A 458 -25.76 -6.26 7.74
N TRP A 459 -25.22 -5.60 6.71
CA TRP A 459 -23.79 -5.44 6.48
C TRP A 459 -23.22 -4.21 7.19
N PHE A 460 -22.02 -4.35 7.72
CA PHE A 460 -21.22 -3.30 8.30
C PHE A 460 -19.89 -3.22 7.55
N TYR A 461 -19.45 -1.99 7.26
CA TYR A 461 -18.13 -1.78 6.67
C TYR A 461 -17.06 -2.16 7.68
N ASP A 462 -16.09 -2.94 7.23
CA ASP A 462 -15.02 -3.41 8.08
C ASP A 462 -13.74 -2.60 7.90
N ASN A 463 -12.73 -3.13 7.22
CA ASN A 463 -11.45 -2.50 6.86
C ASN A 463 -10.99 -3.13 5.53
N PRO A 464 -10.05 -2.55 4.76
CA PRO A 464 -9.57 -3.16 3.53
C PRO A 464 -9.15 -4.62 3.71
N TYR A 465 -9.51 -5.48 2.75
CA TYR A 465 -9.18 -6.90 2.83
C TYR A 465 -7.69 -7.11 3.03
N ASN A 466 -7.32 -7.86 4.08
CA ASN A 466 -5.94 -8.21 4.37
C ASN A 466 -5.85 -9.69 4.75
N PRO A 467 -5.19 -10.53 3.94
CA PRO A 467 -5.05 -11.96 4.22
C PRO A 467 -4.15 -12.29 5.42
N GLU A 468 -3.33 -11.34 5.89
CA GLU A 468 -2.32 -11.56 6.93
C GLU A 468 -2.80 -11.13 8.33
N ASN A 469 -3.75 -10.20 8.41
CA ASN A 469 -4.26 -9.69 9.68
C ASN A 469 -5.46 -10.50 10.15
N THR A 470 -5.47 -10.95 11.39
CA THR A 470 -6.65 -11.64 11.96
C THR A 470 -7.74 -10.63 12.32
N LYS A 471 -9.02 -11.00 12.15
CA LYS A 471 -10.15 -10.20 12.64
C LYS A 471 -10.64 -10.73 13.98
N GLU A 472 -10.79 -9.88 14.97
CA GLU A 472 -11.53 -10.18 16.20
C GLU A 472 -12.93 -9.58 16.12
N ILE A 473 -13.94 -10.40 16.42
CA ILE A 473 -15.35 -10.02 16.38
C ILE A 473 -15.98 -10.45 17.71
N PHE A 474 -16.73 -9.56 18.33
CA PHE A 474 -17.54 -9.85 19.50
C PHE A 474 -18.98 -9.40 19.25
N ILE A 475 -19.92 -10.33 19.32
CA ILE A 475 -21.34 -10.06 19.14
C ILE A 475 -22.06 -10.30 20.47
N SER A 476 -22.97 -9.39 20.84
CA SER A 476 -23.84 -9.52 22.01
C SER A 476 -25.24 -9.01 21.69
N PHE A 477 -26.28 -9.74 22.08
CA PHE A 477 -27.67 -9.27 21.94
C PHE A 477 -28.63 -10.01 22.86
N ASP A 478 -29.78 -9.40 23.12
CA ASP A 478 -30.91 -10.00 23.81
C ASP A 478 -32.04 -10.35 22.82
N VAL A 479 -32.75 -11.44 23.09
CA VAL A 479 -33.93 -11.89 22.34
C VAL A 479 -35.10 -12.08 23.29
N MET A 480 -36.29 -11.63 22.87
CA MET A 480 -37.54 -11.99 23.53
C MET A 480 -38.67 -12.26 22.52
N PRO A 481 -39.68 -13.08 22.87
CA PRO A 481 -40.85 -13.25 22.02
C PRO A 481 -41.61 -11.94 21.83
N SER A 482 -42.08 -11.67 20.61
CA SER A 482 -42.90 -10.47 20.31
C SER A 482 -44.31 -10.53 20.93
N GLY A 483 -44.73 -11.71 21.39
CA GLY A 483 -46.05 -11.97 21.97
C GLY A 483 -47.13 -12.37 20.95
N THR A 484 -46.77 -12.50 19.67
CA THR A 484 -47.66 -13.01 18.59
C THR A 484 -47.10 -14.31 18.05
N GLY A 485 -47.92 -15.33 17.77
CA GLY A 485 -47.44 -16.56 17.11
C GLY A 485 -46.41 -17.38 17.92
N GLU A 486 -45.78 -18.34 17.26
CA GLU A 486 -44.67 -19.13 17.83
C GLU A 486 -43.34 -18.44 17.50
N PRO A 487 -42.47 -18.16 18.49
CA PRO A 487 -41.21 -17.47 18.26
C PRO A 487 -40.14 -18.41 17.68
N TYR A 488 -39.39 -17.91 16.70
CA TYR A 488 -38.31 -18.63 16.03
C TYR A 488 -37.14 -17.70 15.73
N ILE A 489 -35.93 -18.22 15.86
CA ILE A 489 -34.71 -17.49 15.53
C ILE A 489 -33.56 -18.46 15.20
N GLU A 490 -32.83 -18.16 14.14
CA GLU A 490 -31.48 -18.61 13.84
C GLU A 490 -30.61 -17.37 13.63
N PHE A 491 -29.33 -17.48 13.98
CA PHE A 491 -28.38 -16.39 13.90
C PHE A 491 -27.08 -16.85 13.23
N ALA A 492 -26.56 -16.02 12.34
CA ALA A 492 -25.27 -16.22 11.71
C ALA A 492 -24.43 -14.94 11.73
N LEU A 493 -23.12 -15.12 11.85
CA LEU A 493 -22.14 -14.11 11.47
C LEU A 493 -21.69 -14.44 10.05
N ASN A 494 -21.78 -13.45 9.19
CA ASN A 494 -21.31 -13.53 7.82
C ASN A 494 -20.14 -12.57 7.61
N TYR A 495 -19.32 -12.86 6.61
CA TYR A 495 -18.18 -12.05 6.23
C TYR A 495 -17.87 -12.21 4.74
N SER A 496 -17.34 -11.17 4.10
CA SER A 496 -16.93 -11.27 2.71
C SER A 496 -15.74 -12.22 2.56
N THR A 497 -15.76 -13.01 1.51
CA THR A 497 -14.63 -13.86 1.13
C THR A 497 -13.52 -13.03 0.49
N ASP A 498 -12.33 -13.63 0.40
CA ASP A 498 -11.24 -13.17 -0.44
C ASP A 498 -11.69 -12.94 -1.89
N ILE A 499 -12.49 -13.84 -2.45
CA ILE A 499 -13.04 -13.72 -3.81
C ILE A 499 -13.89 -12.46 -3.95
N TRP A 500 -14.76 -12.15 -2.98
CA TRP A 500 -15.53 -10.90 -3.02
C TRP A 500 -14.63 -9.68 -3.03
N SER A 501 -13.60 -9.65 -2.20
CA SER A 501 -12.68 -8.50 -2.14
C SER A 501 -11.80 -8.36 -3.39
N MET A 502 -11.57 -9.44 -4.14
CA MET A 502 -10.80 -9.40 -5.40
C MET A 502 -11.65 -9.16 -6.65
N GLU A 503 -12.83 -9.77 -6.73
CA GLU A 503 -13.67 -9.82 -7.95
C GLU A 503 -15.03 -9.13 -7.79
N GLY A 504 -15.39 -8.78 -6.57
CA GLY A 504 -16.65 -8.13 -6.23
C GLY A 504 -16.74 -6.71 -6.73
N VAL A 505 -17.83 -6.04 -6.37
CA VAL A 505 -18.00 -4.63 -6.72
C VAL A 505 -17.37 -3.77 -5.63
N PRO A 506 -16.44 -2.86 -5.99
CA PRO A 506 -15.77 -1.99 -5.02
C PRO A 506 -16.75 -1.18 -4.17
N ASP A 507 -16.33 -0.87 -2.94
CA ASP A 507 -17.03 0.01 -1.99
C ASP A 507 -18.44 -0.45 -1.60
N ARG A 508 -18.73 -1.76 -1.72
CA ARG A 508 -19.97 -2.35 -1.22
C ARG A 508 -19.84 -3.83 -0.85
N PRO A 509 -20.70 -4.33 0.07
CA PRO A 509 -20.74 -5.75 0.40
C PRO A 509 -21.36 -6.57 -0.74
N PRO A 510 -21.25 -7.92 -0.67
CA PRO A 510 -22.04 -8.81 -1.51
C PRO A 510 -23.52 -8.56 -1.25
N LEU A 511 -24.33 -8.42 -2.30
CA LEU A 511 -25.76 -8.15 -2.22
C LEU A 511 -26.58 -9.27 -2.90
N PRO A 512 -27.89 -9.41 -2.59
CA PRO A 512 -28.67 -10.57 -3.03
C PRO A 512 -28.74 -10.79 -4.54
N TRP A 513 -28.51 -9.74 -5.33
CA TRP A 513 -28.53 -9.79 -6.80
C TRP A 513 -27.18 -10.12 -7.44
N ASP A 514 -26.10 -10.22 -6.66
CA ASP A 514 -24.79 -10.63 -7.18
C ASP A 514 -24.74 -12.14 -7.46
N GLY A 515 -25.62 -12.91 -6.81
CA GLY A 515 -25.71 -14.36 -6.94
C GLY A 515 -24.53 -15.10 -6.33
N ASN A 516 -24.58 -16.44 -6.31
CA ASN A 516 -23.53 -17.31 -5.77
C ASN A 516 -23.10 -16.95 -4.34
N GLU A 517 -24.06 -16.96 -3.41
CA GLU A 517 -23.82 -16.60 -2.00
C GLU A 517 -22.64 -17.39 -1.39
N ASP A 518 -22.58 -18.70 -1.68
CA ASP A 518 -21.53 -19.60 -1.18
C ASP A 518 -20.11 -19.27 -1.68
N VAL A 519 -19.99 -18.46 -2.73
CA VAL A 519 -18.70 -18.03 -3.27
C VAL A 519 -18.26 -16.73 -2.62
N PHE A 520 -19.19 -15.80 -2.41
CA PHE A 520 -18.85 -14.45 -1.97
C PHE A 520 -18.94 -14.25 -0.46
N ILE A 521 -19.68 -15.10 0.25
CA ILE A 521 -20.00 -14.94 1.66
C ILE A 521 -19.58 -16.18 2.45
N GLY A 522 -18.67 -15.97 3.41
CA GLY A 522 -18.42 -16.94 4.48
C GLY A 522 -19.48 -16.80 5.57
N ARG A 523 -19.89 -17.94 6.15
CA ARG A 523 -20.96 -18.00 7.16
C ARG A 523 -20.59 -18.90 8.34
N GLU A 524 -20.73 -18.37 9.54
CA GLU A 524 -20.72 -19.14 10.79
C GLU A 524 -22.08 -19.04 11.49
N VAL A 525 -22.73 -20.18 11.74
CA VAL A 525 -24.06 -20.23 12.37
C VAL A 525 -23.90 -20.55 13.86
N PHE A 526 -24.52 -19.73 14.71
CA PHE A 526 -24.44 -19.90 16.15
C PHE A 526 -25.75 -20.43 16.76
N PRO A 527 -25.66 -21.25 17.83
CA PRO A 527 -26.84 -21.74 18.51
C PRO A 527 -27.49 -20.62 19.34
N VAL A 528 -28.69 -20.22 18.94
CA VAL A 528 -29.54 -19.25 19.65
C VAL A 528 -30.91 -19.85 19.98
N GLY A 529 -31.66 -19.17 20.83
CA GLY A 529 -33.02 -19.54 21.22
C GLY A 529 -33.96 -18.34 21.18
N PRO A 530 -35.29 -18.57 21.18
CA PRO A 530 -36.30 -17.52 21.03
C PRO A 530 -36.42 -16.57 22.23
N GLU A 531 -35.64 -16.79 23.29
CA GLU A 531 -35.58 -15.95 24.48
C GLU A 531 -34.21 -16.12 25.15
N GLY A 532 -33.56 -15.02 25.53
CA GLY A 532 -32.29 -15.05 26.27
C GLY A 532 -31.30 -13.99 25.84
N HIS A 533 -30.15 -13.97 26.52
CA HIS A 533 -28.98 -13.17 26.19
C HIS A 533 -27.92 -14.06 25.52
N PHE A 534 -27.32 -13.58 24.44
CA PHE A 534 -26.34 -14.33 23.65
C PHE A 534 -25.08 -13.51 23.41
N GLU A 535 -23.92 -14.14 23.59
CA GLU A 535 -22.60 -13.54 23.38
C GLU A 535 -21.70 -14.50 22.60
N PHE A 536 -21.03 -13.99 21.57
CA PHE A 536 -20.19 -14.77 20.68
C PHE A 536 -18.87 -14.02 20.39
N PRO A 537 -17.76 -14.42 21.02
CA PRO A 537 -16.44 -14.06 20.53
C PRO A 537 -16.10 -14.95 19.32
N PHE A 538 -15.58 -14.34 18.27
CA PHE A 538 -15.19 -15.02 17.04
C PHE A 538 -13.92 -14.40 16.47
N THR A 539 -13.09 -15.23 15.84
CA THR A 539 -11.85 -14.76 15.23
C THR A 539 -11.76 -15.31 13.81
N LEU A 540 -11.57 -14.42 12.84
CA LEU A 540 -11.28 -14.79 11.46
C LEU A 540 -9.77 -14.84 11.22
N PRO A 541 -9.29 -15.75 10.36
CA PRO A 541 -7.87 -15.88 10.05
C PRO A 541 -7.34 -14.79 9.13
N TYR A 542 -8.22 -13.95 8.58
CA TYR A 542 -7.92 -12.79 7.73
C TYR A 542 -8.87 -11.64 8.08
N ASN A 543 -8.56 -10.45 7.60
CA ASN A 543 -9.43 -9.30 7.69
C ASN A 543 -10.34 -9.24 6.45
N PRO A 544 -11.65 -9.53 6.57
CA PRO A 544 -12.58 -9.33 5.47
C PRO A 544 -12.84 -7.83 5.26
N GLU A 545 -13.31 -7.48 4.05
CA GLU A 545 -13.73 -6.11 3.76
C GLU A 545 -15.10 -5.77 4.37
N TRP A 546 -15.95 -6.78 4.54
CA TRP A 546 -17.30 -6.63 5.07
C TRP A 546 -17.65 -7.74 6.07
N VAL A 547 -18.37 -7.38 7.13
CA VAL A 547 -18.99 -8.32 8.07
C VAL A 547 -20.49 -8.07 8.16
N SER A 548 -21.30 -9.08 8.43
CA SER A 548 -22.74 -8.91 8.66
C SER A 548 -23.27 -9.78 9.77
N ILE A 549 -24.34 -9.29 10.39
CA ILE A 549 -25.23 -10.09 11.22
C ILE A 549 -26.39 -10.56 10.36
N ASP A 550 -26.77 -11.84 10.52
CA ASP A 550 -27.91 -12.37 9.78
C ASP A 550 -28.85 -13.18 10.65
N PHE A 551 -30.13 -13.10 10.29
CA PHE A 551 -31.19 -13.78 11.01
C PHE A 551 -32.15 -14.49 10.07
N ILE A 552 -32.59 -15.68 10.49
CA ILE A 552 -33.86 -16.27 10.09
C ILE A 552 -34.72 -16.23 11.35
N ALA A 553 -35.68 -15.32 11.40
CA ALA A 553 -36.42 -15.08 12.63
C ALA A 553 -37.89 -14.77 12.34
N ALA A 554 -38.77 -15.10 13.28
CA ALA A 554 -40.18 -14.75 13.23
C ALA A 554 -40.73 -14.60 14.64
N ASN A 555 -41.60 -13.62 14.86
CA ASN A 555 -42.24 -13.35 16.15
C ASN A 555 -41.27 -13.12 17.33
N VAL A 556 -40.15 -12.45 17.08
CA VAL A 556 -39.13 -12.13 18.09
C VAL A 556 -38.71 -10.67 17.99
N ILE A 557 -38.26 -10.12 19.11
CA ILE A 557 -37.65 -8.81 19.23
C ILE A 557 -36.20 -9.01 19.65
N ILE A 558 -35.28 -8.43 18.90
CA ILE A 558 -33.84 -8.41 19.18
C ILE A 558 -33.47 -6.99 19.62
N TYR A 559 -32.84 -6.86 20.79
CA TYR A 559 -32.53 -5.57 21.39
C TYR A 559 -31.18 -5.62 22.13
N ASN A 560 -30.63 -4.45 22.48
CA ASN A 560 -29.27 -4.32 23.02
C ASN A 560 -28.21 -5.00 22.12
N GLY A 561 -28.45 -5.06 20.82
CA GLY A 561 -27.54 -5.72 19.88
C GLY A 561 -26.30 -4.88 19.65
N VAL A 562 -25.14 -5.53 19.74
CA VAL A 562 -23.83 -4.95 19.49
C VAL A 562 -22.99 -5.94 18.69
N ILE A 563 -22.37 -5.46 17.62
CA ILE A 563 -21.23 -6.12 16.98
C ILE A 563 -20.02 -5.21 17.13
N GLN A 564 -19.01 -5.70 17.83
CA GLN A 564 -17.70 -5.10 17.92
C GLN A 564 -16.78 -5.88 16.98
N HIS A 565 -16.04 -5.20 16.10
CA HIS A 565 -15.13 -5.87 15.18
C HIS A 565 -13.86 -5.03 14.94
N GLU A 566 -12.71 -5.68 15.11
CA GLU A 566 -11.38 -5.07 15.05
C GLU A 566 -10.44 -5.94 14.22
N CYS A 567 -9.59 -5.30 13.42
CA CYS A 567 -8.47 -5.98 12.79
C CYS A 567 -7.35 -6.01 13.81
N VAL A 568 -6.93 -7.19 14.23
CA VAL A 568 -5.77 -7.33 15.09
C VAL A 568 -4.57 -6.86 14.26
N GLN A 569 -4.02 -5.71 14.64
CA GLN A 569 -2.92 -4.97 13.98
C GLN A 569 -3.29 -4.27 12.66
N THR A 570 -4.35 -3.46 12.64
CA THR A 570 -4.30 -2.28 11.76
C THR A 570 -3.38 -1.26 12.40
N SER A 571 -2.18 -1.11 11.82
CA SER A 571 -1.39 0.09 12.07
C SER A 571 -2.26 1.30 11.80
N MET A 572 -2.22 2.26 12.69
CA MET A 572 -2.92 3.51 12.50
C MET A 572 -1.89 4.56 12.14
N ASP A 573 -2.00 5.09 10.94
CA ASP A 573 -1.12 6.14 10.42
C ASP A 573 -1.94 7.43 10.26
N LEU A 574 -1.28 8.57 10.19
CA LEU A 574 -1.91 9.88 10.11
C LEU A 574 -1.76 10.47 8.71
N ALA A 575 -2.80 11.20 8.30
CA ALA A 575 -2.85 11.78 6.98
C ALA A 575 -1.97 13.04 6.91
N PHE A 576 -0.86 12.95 6.18
CA PHE A 576 -0.04 14.10 5.81
C PHE A 576 0.79 13.86 4.55
N VAL A 577 1.23 14.96 3.93
CA VAL A 577 2.12 14.95 2.79
C VAL A 577 3.20 16.00 2.94
N ILE A 578 4.45 15.56 2.83
CA ILE A 578 5.63 16.42 2.80
C ILE A 578 5.99 16.74 1.35
N THR A 579 6.07 18.02 0.99
CA THR A 579 6.59 18.43 -0.32
C THR A 579 7.76 19.42 -0.19
N GLY A 580 8.45 19.66 -1.31
CA GLY A 580 9.62 20.51 -1.35
C GLY A 580 9.98 20.96 -2.77
N GLU A 581 10.44 22.20 -2.95
CA GLU A 581 11.08 22.57 -4.22
C GLU A 581 12.39 21.78 -4.44
N GLU A 582 12.70 21.44 -5.69
CA GLU A 582 14.02 20.97 -6.09
C GLU A 582 15.00 22.12 -5.82
N GLN A 583 15.99 21.93 -4.94
CA GLN A 583 17.01 22.93 -4.74
C GLN A 583 17.76 23.11 -6.06
N ALA A 584 17.54 24.23 -6.75
CA ALA A 584 18.40 24.63 -7.85
C ALA A 584 19.83 24.71 -7.31
N ASP A 585 20.70 23.79 -7.77
CA ASP A 585 22.13 23.71 -7.44
C ASP A 585 22.71 25.11 -7.19
N ILE A 586 22.86 25.51 -5.92
CA ILE A 586 23.50 26.78 -5.58
C ILE A 586 24.98 26.60 -5.95
N PRO A 587 25.55 27.39 -6.88
CA PRO A 587 26.94 27.20 -7.28
C PRO A 587 27.86 27.31 -6.06
N THR A 588 28.84 26.43 -5.97
CA THR A 588 29.88 26.53 -4.94
C THR A 588 30.66 27.85 -5.07
N LEU A 589 31.35 28.29 -4.02
CA LEU A 589 32.12 29.56 -4.06
C LEU A 589 33.15 29.59 -5.21
N ASN A 590 33.69 28.42 -5.58
CA ASN A 590 34.58 28.26 -6.75
C ASN A 590 33.83 28.38 -8.08
N GLU A 591 32.59 27.91 -8.16
CA GLU A 591 31.74 28.04 -9.35
C GLU A 591 31.24 29.47 -9.52
N TRP A 592 30.88 30.17 -8.43
CA TRP A 592 30.64 31.62 -8.46
C TRP A 592 31.87 32.39 -8.95
N GLY A 593 33.07 32.02 -8.47
CA GLY A 593 34.33 32.58 -8.95
C GLY A 593 34.53 32.39 -10.47
N MET A 594 34.19 31.20 -10.99
CA MET A 594 34.26 30.89 -12.42
C MET A 594 33.22 31.64 -13.26
N ILE A 595 32.00 31.80 -12.74
CA ILE A 595 30.90 32.54 -13.40
C ILE A 595 31.25 34.04 -13.46
N ILE A 596 31.75 34.62 -12.37
CA ILE A 596 32.19 36.01 -12.32
C ILE A 596 33.36 36.24 -13.29
N LEU A 597 34.33 35.32 -13.34
CA LEU A 597 35.45 35.39 -14.29
C LEU A 597 34.98 35.30 -15.74
N ALA A 598 34.03 34.42 -16.04
CA ALA A 598 33.45 34.29 -17.38
C ALA A 598 32.69 35.55 -17.81
N LEU A 599 31.92 36.16 -16.90
CA LEU A 599 31.23 37.43 -17.14
C LEU A 599 32.21 38.58 -17.38
N LEU A 600 33.32 38.63 -16.65
CA LEU A 600 34.40 39.60 -16.86
C LEU A 600 35.11 39.40 -18.21
N LEU A 601 35.34 38.15 -18.63
CA LEU A 601 35.94 37.82 -19.93
C LEU A 601 34.99 38.14 -21.11
N LEU A 602 33.69 37.97 -20.92
CA LEU A 602 32.66 38.39 -21.87
C LEU A 602 32.61 39.92 -22.00
N ALA A 603 32.68 40.65 -20.88
CA ALA A 603 32.75 42.12 -20.89
C ALA A 603 34.03 42.65 -21.57
N ALA A 604 35.12 41.88 -21.54
CA ALA A 604 36.37 42.19 -22.24
C ALA A 604 36.37 41.80 -23.74
N GLY A 605 35.25 41.28 -24.28
CA GLY A 605 35.10 40.97 -25.69
C GLY A 605 35.72 39.64 -26.13
N THR A 606 36.02 38.74 -25.19
CA THR A 606 36.54 37.40 -25.46
C THR A 606 35.47 36.32 -25.30
N ILE A 607 35.47 35.33 -26.19
CA ILE A 607 34.63 34.14 -26.09
C ILE A 607 35.24 33.22 -25.03
N ALA A 608 34.54 33.03 -23.91
CA ALA A 608 34.90 32.06 -22.88
C ALA A 608 33.97 30.84 -22.94
N VAL A 609 34.54 29.63 -22.94
CA VAL A 609 33.79 28.37 -22.85
C VAL A 609 34.03 27.79 -21.46
N VAL A 610 33.01 27.83 -20.60
CA VAL A 610 33.05 27.20 -19.28
C VAL A 610 32.49 25.79 -19.40
N ARG A 611 33.30 24.77 -19.10
CA ARG A 611 32.84 23.37 -19.04
C ARG A 611 32.79 22.90 -17.59
N ARG A 612 31.59 22.55 -17.11
CA ARG A 612 31.36 21.88 -15.82
C ARG A 612 31.93 20.45 -15.93
N ARG A 613 32.96 20.12 -15.13
CA ARG A 613 33.39 18.72 -14.99
C ARG A 613 32.54 18.07 -13.91
N ARG A 614 31.62 17.18 -14.28
CA ARG A 614 31.00 16.25 -13.33
C ARG A 614 32.12 15.40 -12.73
N THR A 615 32.36 15.55 -11.43
CA THR A 615 33.27 14.69 -10.68
C THR A 615 32.47 13.45 -10.31
N VAL A 616 32.80 12.31 -10.93
CA VAL A 616 32.32 11.01 -10.46
C VAL A 616 33.03 10.75 -9.14
N ALA A 617 32.27 10.62 -8.05
CA ALA A 617 32.81 10.24 -6.75
C ALA A 617 33.47 8.86 -6.87
N SER A 618 34.78 8.79 -6.66
CA SER A 618 35.46 7.51 -6.48
C SER A 618 35.12 6.99 -5.08
N LYS A 619 34.44 5.83 -5.01
CA LYS A 619 34.35 5.04 -3.78
C LYS A 619 35.77 4.75 -3.27
N VAL A 620 36.05 5.17 -2.04
CA VAL A 620 37.15 4.64 -1.20
C VAL A 620 36.50 3.89 -0.06
#